data_AF-A0A447R7V6-F1
#
_entry.id   AF-A0A447R7V6-F1
#
_cell.length_a   1.000
_cell.length_b   1.000
_cell.length_c   1.000
_cell.angle_alpha   90.00
_cell.angle_beta   90.00
_cell.angle_gamma   90.00
#
_symmetry.space_group_name_H-M   'P 1'
#
loop_
_entity.id
_entity.type
_entity.pdbx_description
1 polymer ?
#
loop_
_entity_poly.entity_id
_entity_poly.type
_entity_poly.pdbx_seq_one_letter_code
_entity_poly.pdbx_strand_id
1 'polypeptide(L)'
;MDVRQHRVHEKPAQNVGLWYDWSRELATCTPEYYRWEQKFFTELYKKGLVYKKTSAVNWCPNDQTVLANEQVIDGCCWRCDTKVERKEIPQWFIKITAYADELLRDLDKLDHWPDTVKTMQRNWIGPL
;
A
#
# COMPACT_ATOMS: atom_id res chain seq x y z
N MET A 1 15.73 4.94 15.98
CA MET A 1 16.56 4.88 14.77
C MET A 1 16.64 6.29 14.21
N ASP A 2 17.85 6.82 14.03
CA ASP A 2 18.07 8.16 13.49
C ASP A 2 17.96 8.13 11.97
N VAL A 3 16.88 8.71 11.43
CA VAL A 3 16.59 8.76 9.99
C VAL A 3 17.61 9.60 9.21
N ARG A 4 18.40 10.44 9.91
CA ARG A 4 19.42 11.30 9.30
C ARG A 4 20.60 10.53 8.72
N GLN A 5 20.79 9.26 9.10
CA GLN A 5 21.89 8.43 8.60
C GLN A 5 21.64 7.79 7.22
N HIS A 6 20.48 7.98 6.58
CA HIS A 6 20.08 7.24 5.36
C HIS A 6 19.94 8.09 4.10
N ARG A 7 20.57 9.27 4.04
CA ARG A 7 20.56 10.13 2.83
C ARG A 7 21.54 9.66 1.74
N VAL A 8 21.57 8.36 1.51
CA VAL A 8 22.44 7.73 0.50
C VAL A 8 21.99 8.08 -0.92
N HIS A 9 20.69 8.29 -1.12
CA HIS A 9 20.11 8.59 -2.44
C HIS A 9 19.97 10.11 -2.73
N GLU A 10 20.04 10.98 -1.71
CA GLU A 10 19.98 12.44 -1.89
C GLU A 10 21.20 12.97 -2.65
N LYS A 11 22.41 12.59 -2.22
CA LYS A 11 23.67 13.06 -2.83
C LYS A 11 23.80 12.68 -4.32
N PRO A 12 23.52 11.43 -4.75
CA PRO A 12 23.49 11.08 -6.16
C PRO A 12 22.49 11.92 -6.97
N ALA A 13 21.27 12.15 -6.46
CA ALA A 13 20.24 12.93 -7.17
C ALA A 13 20.66 14.40 -7.38
N GLN A 14 21.30 15.00 -6.38
CA GLN A 14 21.91 16.33 -6.50
C GLN A 14 23.06 16.34 -7.53
N ASN A 15 23.90 15.29 -7.53
CA ASN A 15 25.06 15.19 -8.41
C ASN A 15 24.71 14.96 -9.90
N VAL A 16 23.58 14.31 -10.20
CA VAL A 16 23.09 14.15 -11.58
C VAL A 16 22.22 15.32 -12.05
N GLY A 17 22.11 16.39 -11.26
CA GLY A 17 21.40 17.60 -11.64
C GLY A 17 19.89 17.43 -11.73
N LEU A 18 19.29 16.54 -10.92
CA LEU A 18 17.83 16.46 -10.82
C LEU A 18 17.28 17.66 -10.04
N TRP A 19 16.33 18.37 -10.64
CA TRP A 19 15.77 19.61 -10.11
C TRP A 19 14.61 19.31 -9.16
N TYR A 20 14.93 18.79 -7.98
CA TYR A 20 13.95 18.60 -6.89
C TYR A 20 13.92 19.81 -5.96
N ASP A 21 12.71 20.18 -5.53
CA ASP A 21 12.51 21.12 -4.42
C ASP A 21 12.72 20.38 -3.09
N TRP A 22 13.97 20.33 -2.63
CA TRP A 22 14.35 19.66 -1.38
C TRP A 22 13.70 20.27 -0.13
N SER A 23 13.11 21.47 -0.22
CA SER A 23 12.33 22.03 0.89
C SER A 23 11.05 21.24 1.20
N ARG A 24 10.64 20.36 0.28
CA ARG A 24 9.46 19.48 0.38
C ARG A 24 9.82 18.02 0.62
N GLU A 25 11.07 17.73 0.98
CA GLU A 25 11.47 16.37 1.34
C GLU A 25 10.66 15.87 2.54
N LEU A 26 10.17 14.63 2.46
CA LEU A 26 9.42 13.96 3.53
C LEU A 26 9.97 12.54 3.70
N ALA A 27 9.99 12.06 4.95
CA ALA A 27 10.33 10.68 5.28
C ALA A 27 9.15 10.03 6.00
N THR A 28 8.58 8.98 5.40
CA THR A 28 7.33 8.36 5.90
C THR A 28 7.46 7.72 7.28
N CYS A 29 8.68 7.38 7.69
CA CYS A 29 8.96 6.82 9.01
C CYS A 29 9.20 7.85 10.12
N THR A 30 9.09 9.16 9.85
CA THR A 30 9.22 10.19 10.90
C THR A 30 7.87 10.48 11.57
N PRO A 31 7.85 10.80 12.88
CA PRO A 31 6.61 11.10 13.60
C PRO A 31 5.81 12.26 13.01
N GLU A 32 6.48 13.24 12.42
CA GLU A 32 5.86 14.39 11.78
C GLU A 32 4.99 14.00 10.58
N TYR A 33 5.36 12.90 9.91
CA TYR A 33 4.62 12.33 8.78
C TYR A 33 3.56 11.32 9.25
N TYR A 34 3.95 10.21 9.87
CA TYR A 34 3.01 9.10 10.14
C TYR A 34 1.91 9.44 11.15
N ARG A 35 2.05 10.50 11.96
CA ARG A 35 0.96 10.97 12.84
C ARG A 35 -0.34 11.22 12.08
N TRP A 36 -0.25 11.62 10.80
CA TRP A 36 -1.41 11.89 9.97
C TRP A 36 -2.10 10.61 9.51
N GLU A 37 -1.34 9.56 9.19
CA GLU A 37 -1.89 8.25 8.82
C GLU A 37 -2.57 7.59 10.03
N GLN A 38 -2.00 7.74 11.23
CA GLN A 38 -2.61 7.27 12.48
C GLN A 38 -3.94 8.00 12.73
N LYS A 39 -3.96 9.33 12.57
CA LYS A 39 -5.19 10.12 12.70
C LYS A 39 -6.23 9.66 11.67
N PHE A 40 -5.84 9.55 10.40
CA PHE A 40 -6.71 9.11 9.31
C PHE A 40 -7.32 7.73 9.60
N PHE A 41 -6.52 6.78 10.04
CA PHE A 41 -6.99 5.43 10.42
C PHE A 41 -8.03 5.48 11.53
N THR A 42 -7.80 6.26 12.59
CA THR A 42 -8.77 6.38 13.70
C THR A 42 -10.08 7.03 13.26
N GLU A 43 -10.04 8.01 12.35
CA GLU A 43 -11.24 8.63 11.81
C GLU A 43 -12.03 7.67 10.91
N LEU A 44 -11.35 6.87 10.07
CA LEU A 44 -12.00 5.81 9.30
C LEU A 44 -12.62 4.73 10.19
N TYR A 45 -11.94 4.37 11.27
CA TYR A 45 -12.46 3.43 12.27
C TYR A 45 -13.76 3.93 12.91
N LYS A 46 -13.78 5.20 13.36
CA LYS A 46 -15.00 5.83 13.91
C LYS A 46 -16.16 5.85 12.90
N LYS A 47 -15.86 5.93 11.61
CA LYS A 47 -16.85 5.90 10.52
C LYS A 47 -17.25 4.49 10.08
N GLY A 48 -16.72 3.43 10.70
CA GLY A 48 -17.01 2.05 10.33
C GLY A 48 -16.38 1.61 9.00
N LEU A 49 -15.43 2.38 8.47
CA LEU A 49 -14.68 2.06 7.25
C LEU A 49 -13.40 1.27 7.54
N VAL A 50 -12.97 1.20 8.81
CA VAL A 50 -11.95 0.26 9.28
C VAL A 50 -12.59 -0.70 10.26
N TYR A 51 -12.31 -1.98 10.13
CA TYR A 51 -12.86 -3.02 11.01
C TYR A 51 -11.87 -4.15 11.23
N LYS A 52 -12.08 -4.91 12.31
CA LYS A 52 -11.29 -6.11 12.64
C LYS A 52 -12.08 -7.35 12.27
N LYS A 53 -11.47 -8.28 11.54
CA LYS A 53 -12.08 -9.56 11.14
C LYS A 53 -11.02 -10.65 11.19
N THR A 54 -11.40 -11.86 11.59
CA THR A 54 -10.58 -13.05 11.40
C THR A 54 -10.73 -13.51 9.96
N SER A 55 -9.61 -13.62 9.25
CA SER A 55 -9.58 -14.05 7.86
C SER A 55 -8.41 -14.98 7.63
N ALA A 56 -8.60 -15.96 6.74
CA ALA A 56 -7.51 -16.67 6.10
C ALA A 56 -6.67 -15.65 5.33
N VAL A 57 -5.43 -15.50 5.76
CA VAL A 57 -4.46 -14.56 5.19
C VAL A 57 -3.27 -15.33 4.64
N ASN A 58 -2.60 -14.72 3.66
CA ASN A 58 -1.34 -15.21 3.14
C ASN A 58 -0.26 -14.94 4.19
N TRP A 59 0.40 -15.97 4.70
CA TRP A 59 1.40 -15.86 5.76
C TRP A 59 2.75 -16.32 5.24
N CYS A 60 3.78 -15.50 5.44
CA CYS A 60 5.16 -15.90 5.20
C CYS A 60 5.78 -16.42 6.50
N PRO A 61 6.13 -17.71 6.61
CA PRO A 61 6.75 -18.25 7.82
C PRO A 61 8.20 -17.79 8.01
N ASN A 62 8.87 -17.32 6.96
CA ASN A 62 10.22 -16.75 7.10
C ASN A 62 10.17 -15.31 7.63
N ASP A 63 9.38 -14.44 7.00
CA ASP A 63 9.29 -13.03 7.36
C ASP A 63 8.38 -12.77 8.57
N GLN A 64 7.66 -13.81 9.05
CA GLN A 64 6.75 -13.75 10.18
C GLN A 64 5.72 -12.61 10.05
N THR A 65 5.19 -12.44 8.84
CA THR A 65 4.22 -11.39 8.52
C THR A 65 3.14 -11.90 7.58
N VAL A 66 2.01 -11.20 7.62
CA VAL A 66 0.95 -11.35 6.64
C VAL A 66 1.35 -10.63 5.35
N LEU A 67 1.03 -11.24 4.22
CA LEU A 67 1.19 -10.72 2.87
C LEU A 67 -0.18 -10.33 2.30
N ALA A 68 -0.23 -9.21 1.58
CA ALA A 68 -1.33 -8.90 0.68
C ALA A 68 -1.35 -9.88 -0.51
N ASN A 69 -2.45 -9.94 -1.27
CA ASN A 69 -2.52 -10.84 -2.42
C ASN A 69 -1.45 -10.51 -3.47
N GLU A 70 -1.17 -9.22 -3.65
CA GLU A 70 -0.19 -8.65 -4.56
C GLU A 70 1.26 -9.00 -4.19
N GLN A 71 1.49 -9.45 -2.95
CA GLN A 71 2.82 -9.82 -2.43
C GLN A 71 3.08 -11.33 -2.52
N VAL A 72 2.16 -12.08 -3.14
CA VAL A 72 2.30 -13.51 -3.40
C VAL A 72 2.47 -13.71 -4.90
N ILE A 73 3.66 -14.19 -5.30
CA ILE A 73 4.01 -14.44 -6.70
C ILE A 73 4.24 -15.93 -6.84
N ASP A 74 3.48 -16.58 -7.73
CA ASP A 74 3.52 -18.04 -7.96
C ASP A 74 3.40 -18.88 -6.67
N GLY A 75 2.64 -18.39 -5.68
CA GLY A 75 2.44 -19.05 -4.39
C GLY A 75 3.57 -18.84 -3.37
N CYS A 76 4.55 -18.00 -3.67
CA CYS A 76 5.70 -17.68 -2.84
C CYS A 76 5.73 -16.19 -2.43
N CYS A 77 6.44 -15.90 -1.33
CA CYS A 77 6.66 -14.54 -0.85
C CYS A 77 7.51 -13.75 -1.86
N TRP A 78 7.04 -12.56 -2.27
CA TRP A 78 7.74 -11.69 -3.22
C TRP A 78 9.17 -11.25 -2.82
N ARG A 79 9.54 -11.40 -1.55
CA ARG A 79 10.83 -10.92 -1.01
C ARG A 79 11.83 -12.04 -0.78
N CYS A 80 11.37 -13.18 -0.26
CA CYS A 80 12.24 -14.24 0.26
C CYS A 80 11.98 -15.61 -0.39
N ASP A 81 11.10 -15.66 -1.39
CA ASP A 81 10.72 -16.84 -2.17
C ASP A 81 10.20 -18.03 -1.35
N THR A 82 9.96 -17.82 -0.05
CA THR A 82 9.42 -18.84 0.85
C THR A 82 7.96 -19.12 0.48
N LYS A 83 7.59 -20.40 0.45
CA LYS A 83 6.23 -20.82 0.17
C LYS A 83 5.25 -20.21 1.17
N VAL A 84 4.18 -19.62 0.66
CA VAL A 84 3.16 -18.95 1.47
C VAL A 84 2.20 -19.98 2.05
N GLU A 85 1.85 -19.78 3.31
CA GLU A 85 0.87 -20.58 4.03
C GLU A 85 -0.44 -19.81 4.22
N ARG A 86 -1.55 -20.51 4.46
CA ARG A 86 -2.82 -19.90 4.85
C ARG A 86 -2.98 -20.01 6.35
N LYS A 87 -3.19 -18.87 7.02
CA LYS A 87 -3.39 -18.82 8.47
C LYS A 87 -4.59 -17.95 8.81
N GLU A 88 -5.37 -18.35 9.80
CA GLU A 88 -6.48 -17.56 10.33
C GLU A 88 -5.96 -16.62 11.42
N ILE A 89 -5.97 -15.32 11.15
CA ILE A 89 -5.47 -14.31 12.09
C ILE A 89 -6.45 -13.13 12.14
N PRO A 90 -6.76 -12.59 13.34
CA PRO A 90 -7.49 -11.33 13.45
C PRO A 90 -6.66 -10.17 12.87
N GLN A 91 -7.17 -9.53 11.82
CA GLN A 91 -6.51 -8.42 11.14
C GLN A 91 -7.42 -7.21 10.99
N TRP A 92 -6.80 -6.05 10.79
CA TRP A 92 -7.46 -4.81 10.43
C TRP A 92 -7.64 -4.71 8.92
N PHE A 93 -8.83 -4.32 8.49
CA PHE A 93 -9.18 -4.13 7.09
C PHE A 93 -9.74 -2.72 6.88
N ILE A 94 -9.43 -2.11 5.74
CA ILE A 94 -10.13 -0.94 5.23
C ILE A 94 -11.21 -1.45 4.27
N LYS A 95 -12.45 -0.97 4.44
CA LYS A 95 -13.61 -1.36 3.63
C LYS A 95 -13.60 -0.70 2.25
N ILE A 96 -12.52 -0.93 1.48
CA ILE A 96 -12.35 -0.38 0.13
C ILE A 96 -13.45 -0.83 -0.83
N THR A 97 -14.03 -2.02 -0.60
CA THR A 97 -15.16 -2.54 -1.37
C THR A 97 -16.42 -1.68 -1.28
N ALA A 98 -16.57 -0.84 -0.24
CA ALA A 98 -17.65 0.15 -0.18
C ALA A 98 -17.51 1.25 -1.26
N TYR A 99 -16.34 1.36 -1.88
CA TYR A 99 -16.01 2.34 -2.92
C TYR A 99 -15.69 1.68 -4.28
N ALA A 100 -15.87 0.36 -4.42
CA ALA A 100 -15.50 -0.35 -5.66
C ALA A 100 -16.22 0.22 -6.91
N ASP A 101 -17.54 0.46 -6.82
CA ASP A 101 -18.33 1.02 -7.92
C ASP A 101 -17.96 2.47 -8.26
N GLU A 102 -17.56 3.26 -7.25
CA GLU A 102 -17.10 4.63 -7.45
C GLU A 102 -15.74 4.62 -8.16
N LEU A 103 -14.78 3.82 -7.65
CA LEU A 103 -13.46 3.65 -8.25
C LEU A 103 -13.57 3.17 -9.70
N LEU A 104 -14.46 2.21 -9.99
CA LEU A 104 -14.64 1.67 -11.33
C LEU A 104 -15.23 2.69 -12.31
N ARG A 105 -16.29 3.42 -11.91
CA ARG A 105 -16.92 4.44 -12.75
C ARG A 105 -16.00 5.64 -12.98
N ASP A 106 -15.23 6.04 -11.99
CA ASP A 106 -14.37 7.22 -12.10
C ASP A 106 -13.14 6.99 -12.99
N LEU A 107 -12.83 5.74 -13.37
CA LEU A 107 -11.84 5.46 -14.42
C LEU A 107 -12.23 6.08 -15.76
N ASP A 108 -13.53 6.24 -16.04
CA ASP A 108 -14.02 6.84 -17.29
C ASP A 108 -13.80 8.36 -17.34
N LYS A 109 -13.50 8.99 -16.20
CA LYS A 109 -13.16 10.43 -16.11
C LYS A 109 -11.67 10.70 -16.30
N LEU A 110 -10.84 9.66 -16.36
CA LEU A 110 -9.38 9.78 -16.45
C LEU A 110 -8.91 9.77 -17.91
N ASP A 111 -9.23 10.85 -18.64
CA ASP A 111 -8.95 10.97 -20.09
C ASP A 111 -7.45 10.94 -20.42
N HIS A 112 -6.60 11.39 -19.49
CA HIS A 112 -5.15 11.44 -19.66
C HIS A 112 -4.41 10.20 -19.15
N TRP A 113 -5.13 9.20 -18.66
CA TRP A 113 -4.52 7.95 -18.20
C TRP A 113 -4.38 6.94 -19.34
N PRO A 114 -3.25 6.21 -19.44
CA PRO A 114 -3.10 5.15 -20.42
C PRO A 114 -4.21 4.09 -20.28
N ASP A 115 -4.78 3.67 -21.42
CA ASP A 115 -5.86 2.67 -21.43
C ASP A 115 -5.44 1.32 -20.85
N THR A 116 -4.15 0.98 -20.95
CA THR A 116 -3.57 -0.21 -20.32
C THR A 116 -3.70 -0.17 -18.81
N VAL A 117 -3.41 0.97 -18.18
CA VAL A 117 -3.54 1.15 -16.72
C VAL A 117 -5.01 1.10 -16.30
N LYS A 118 -5.90 1.78 -17.03
CA LYS A 118 -7.35 1.72 -16.76
C LYS A 118 -7.87 0.28 -16.86
N THR A 119 -7.43 -0.47 -17.87
CA THR A 119 -7.80 -1.88 -18.06
C THR A 119 -7.29 -2.77 -16.93
N MET A 120 -6.03 -2.59 -16.49
CA MET A 120 -5.49 -3.31 -15.33
C MET A 120 -6.32 -3.05 -14.07
N GLN A 121 -6.72 -1.80 -13.81
CA GLN A 121 -7.56 -1.45 -12.68
C GLN A 121 -8.96 -2.09 -12.77
N ARG A 122 -9.62 -2.05 -13.94
CA ARG A 122 -10.92 -2.71 -14.14
C ARG A 122 -10.85 -4.21 -13.86
N ASN A 123 -9.80 -4.88 -14.35
CA ASN A 123 -9.59 -6.30 -14.13
C ASN A 123 -9.25 -6.63 -12.67
N TRP A 124 -8.50 -5.74 -12.00
CA TRP A 124 -8.13 -5.89 -10.60
C TRP A 124 -9.32 -5.73 -9.65
N ILE A 125 -10.15 -4.70 -9.89
CA ILE A 125 -11.35 -4.44 -9.09
C ILE A 125 -12.39 -5.53 -9.36
N GLY A 126 -12.60 -5.87 -10.64
CA GLY A 126 -13.61 -6.81 -11.10
C GLY A 126 -15.05 -6.35 -10.80
N PRO A 127 -16.06 -6.90 -11.48
CA PRO A 127 -17.41 -6.88 -10.94
C PRO A 127 -17.46 -7.79 -9.69
N LEU A 128 -18.03 -7.29 -8.60
CA LEU A 128 -18.28 -8.06 -7.37
C LEU A 128 -19.22 -9.25 -7.61
#